data_AF-A0AAV1F8Z0-F1
#
_entry.id   AF-A0AAV1F8Z0-F1
#
_cell.length_a   1.000
_cell.length_b   1.000
_cell.length_c   1.000
_cell.angle_alpha   90.00
_cell.angle_beta   90.00
_cell.angle_gamma   90.00
#
_symmetry.space_group_name_H-M   'P 1'
#
loop_
_entity.id
_entity.type
_entity.pdbx_description
1 polymer ?
#
loop_
_entity_poly.entity_id
_entity_poly.type
_entity_poly.pdbx_seq_one_letter_code
_entity_poly.pdbx_strand_id
1 'polypeptide(L)'
;MGRTVQRQLREGLARIDNSQLPGKLKMDGIANSYIRKWLGLPRCFSNVGLFGKNMLQLPLKSINLGYRQKKTHLLLELGETRDEAVKGAAVMVRTGRKWRAQYEVDQAVSRLQHKEILGRVQDSRAGLGWGQPVQFWSKATRDQRKAMVVEEVSQVEKDHYLVKSQLSFLIRETYDTLPCPRNLAQWFGSEGKCFLCSKDNAGLQHILSGCNISLTQGCFQWQHNQVLRKLAEYL
;
A
#
# COMPACT_ATOMS: atom_id res chain seq x y z
N MET A 1 -44.89 1.81 -5.89
CA MET A 1 -43.96 1.95 -4.75
C MET A 1 -42.53 2.39 -5.11
N GLY A 2 -42.09 2.37 -6.38
CA GLY A 2 -40.68 2.67 -6.73
C GLY A 2 -40.22 4.13 -6.65
N ARG A 3 -41.10 5.14 -6.84
CA ARG A 3 -40.69 6.55 -6.89
C ARG A 3 -40.23 7.08 -5.52
N THR A 4 -40.89 6.66 -4.44
CA THR A 4 -40.57 7.09 -3.07
C THR A 4 -39.22 6.52 -2.62
N VAL A 5 -38.96 5.24 -2.93
CA VAL A 5 -37.69 4.57 -2.63
C VAL A 5 -36.54 5.19 -3.43
N GLN A 6 -36.75 5.47 -4.72
CA GLN A 6 -35.74 6.16 -5.54
C GLN A 6 -35.45 7.59 -5.08
N ARG A 7 -36.46 8.28 -4.53
CA ARG A 7 -36.30 9.62 -3.97
C ARG A 7 -35.52 9.57 -2.66
N GLN A 8 -35.86 8.65 -1.76
CA GLN A 8 -35.15 8.43 -0.49
C GLN A 8 -33.70 8.00 -0.71
N LEU A 9 -33.41 7.14 -1.69
CA LEU A 9 -32.05 6.75 -2.06
C LEU A 9 -31.25 7.95 -2.59
N ARG A 10 -31.83 8.76 -3.48
CA ARG A 10 -31.18 9.98 -3.99
C ARG A 10 -30.92 11.00 -2.88
N GLU A 11 -31.89 11.24 -2.02
CA GLU A 11 -31.77 12.17 -0.89
C GLU A 11 -30.75 11.69 0.15
N GLY A 12 -30.72 10.38 0.45
CA GLY A 12 -29.73 9.77 1.33
C GLY A 12 -28.30 9.90 0.79
N LEU A 13 -28.10 9.63 -0.50
CA LEU A 13 -26.80 9.78 -1.16
C LEU A 13 -26.36 11.25 -1.24
N ALA A 14 -27.29 12.17 -1.49
CA ALA A 14 -27.00 13.61 -1.51
C ALA A 14 -26.60 14.15 -0.12
N ARG A 15 -27.19 13.62 0.96
CA ARG A 15 -26.79 13.98 2.35
C ARG A 15 -25.39 13.50 2.69
N ILE A 16 -24.99 12.32 2.20
CA ILE A 16 -23.62 11.81 2.37
C ILE A 16 -22.62 12.70 1.60
N ASP A 17 -22.99 13.15 0.39
CA ASP A 17 -22.16 14.03 -0.44
C ASP A 17 -22.00 15.45 0.14
N ASN A 18 -23.01 15.95 0.86
CA ASN A 18 -23.00 17.28 1.50
C ASN A 18 -22.31 17.29 2.87
N SER A 19 -21.89 16.13 3.39
CA SER A 19 -21.02 16.10 4.56
C SER A 19 -19.70 16.78 4.18
N GLN A 20 -19.36 17.87 4.87
CA GLN A 20 -18.15 18.67 4.67
C GLN A 20 -16.89 17.90 5.12
N LEU A 21 -16.73 16.66 4.68
CA LEU A 21 -15.56 15.86 4.96
C LEU A 21 -14.37 16.49 4.23
N PRO A 22 -13.32 16.93 4.94
CA PRO A 22 -12.17 17.53 4.30
C PRO A 22 -11.58 16.55 3.29
N GLY A 23 -11.15 17.07 2.13
CA GLY A 23 -10.72 16.24 1.00
C GLY A 23 -9.74 15.14 1.42
N LYS A 24 -9.89 13.94 0.85
CA LYS A 24 -9.24 12.67 1.26
C LYS A 24 -7.76 12.75 1.68
N LEU A 25 -6.95 13.56 1.00
CA LEU A 25 -5.53 13.75 1.33
C LEU A 25 -5.31 14.43 2.68
N LYS A 26 -6.22 15.31 3.11
CA LYS A 26 -6.22 15.92 4.45
C LYS A 26 -6.59 14.90 5.53
N MET A 27 -7.56 14.03 5.26
CA MET A 27 -8.03 13.02 6.23
C MET A 27 -6.95 11.97 6.54
N ASP A 28 -6.29 11.42 5.53
CA ASP A 28 -5.17 10.49 5.75
C ASP A 28 -4.03 11.18 6.52
N GLY A 29 -3.68 12.41 6.18
CA GLY A 29 -2.62 13.16 6.89
C GLY A 29 -2.93 13.38 8.37
N ILE A 30 -4.16 13.81 8.68
CA ILE A 30 -4.62 14.03 10.06
C ILE A 30 -4.67 12.71 10.82
N ALA A 31 -5.31 11.68 10.25
CA ALA A 31 -5.40 10.37 10.90
C ALA A 31 -4.02 9.76 11.17
N ASN A 32 -3.10 9.84 10.20
CA ASN A 32 -1.74 9.32 10.38
C ASN A 32 -0.97 10.10 11.45
N SER A 33 -1.25 11.39 11.65
CA SER A 33 -0.67 12.17 12.76
C SER A 33 -1.14 11.65 14.12
N TYR A 34 -2.44 11.37 14.26
CA TYR A 34 -3.00 10.79 15.49
C TYR A 34 -2.53 9.36 15.72
N ILE A 35 -2.51 8.51 14.68
CA ILE A 35 -2.02 7.13 14.76
C ILE A 35 -0.57 7.11 15.25
N ARG A 36 0.30 7.98 14.72
CA ARG A 36 1.68 8.09 15.22
C ARG A 36 1.74 8.51 16.67
N LYS A 37 0.94 9.50 17.07
CA LYS A 37 0.88 9.96 18.46
C LYS A 37 0.40 8.86 19.42
N TRP A 38 -0.60 8.08 19.03
CA TRP A 38 -1.14 6.98 19.84
C TRP A 38 -0.17 5.81 19.98
N LEU A 39 0.56 5.48 18.92
CA LEU A 39 1.55 4.42 18.92
C LEU A 39 2.92 4.85 19.48
N GLY A 40 3.08 6.12 19.90
CA GLY A 40 4.36 6.66 20.36
C GLY A 40 5.43 6.75 19.26
N LEU A 41 5.03 6.77 17.98
CA LEU A 41 5.95 6.77 16.84
C LEU A 41 6.46 8.19 16.54
N PRO A 42 7.72 8.35 16.11
CA PRO A 42 8.26 9.62 15.65
C PRO A 42 7.43 10.24 14.51
N ARG A 43 7.34 11.57 14.46
CA ARG A 43 6.62 12.29 13.37
C ARG A 43 7.19 12.00 11.98
N CYS A 44 8.46 11.63 11.89
CA CYS A 44 9.13 11.25 10.64
C CYS A 44 8.81 9.81 10.19
N PHE A 45 8.08 9.02 10.99
CA PHE A 45 7.74 7.65 10.64
C PHE A 45 6.88 7.62 9.36
N SER A 46 7.32 6.88 8.36
CA SER A 46 6.73 6.94 7.01
C SER A 46 5.37 6.23 6.95
N ASN A 47 4.52 6.64 6.01
CA ASN A 47 3.24 5.94 5.78
C ASN A 47 3.46 4.50 5.27
N VAL A 48 4.60 4.22 4.62
CA VAL A 48 5.02 2.86 4.26
C VAL A 48 5.33 2.05 5.51
N GLY A 49 5.93 2.68 6.53
CA GLY A 49 6.11 2.11 7.86
C GLY A 49 4.78 1.76 8.54
N LEU A 50 3.73 2.56 8.34
CA LEU A 50 2.43 2.35 8.98
C LEU A 50 1.57 1.29 8.30
N PHE A 51 1.53 1.28 6.96
CA PHE A 51 0.57 0.50 6.18
C PHE A 51 1.20 -0.49 5.20
N GLY A 52 2.53 -0.44 5.02
CA GLY A 52 3.25 -1.35 4.14
C GLY A 52 3.50 -2.71 4.79
N LYS A 53 3.75 -3.73 3.96
CA LYS A 53 4.18 -5.05 4.43
C LYS A 53 5.63 -4.95 4.92
N ASN A 54 5.79 -4.76 6.23
CA ASN A 54 7.09 -4.58 6.88
C ASN A 54 7.19 -5.39 8.17
N MET A 55 8.24 -5.20 8.96
CA MET A 55 8.50 -5.96 10.18
C MET A 55 7.42 -5.78 11.27
N LEU A 56 6.70 -4.65 11.27
CA LEU A 56 5.68 -4.35 12.29
C LEU A 56 4.31 -4.94 11.96
N GLN A 57 4.03 -5.25 10.67
CA GLN A 57 2.74 -5.75 10.15
C GLN A 57 1.52 -5.29 10.96
N LEU A 58 1.35 -3.98 11.13
CA LEU A 58 0.26 -3.45 11.93
C LEU A 58 -1.09 -3.85 11.26
N PRO A 59 -2.10 -4.28 12.03
CA PRO A 59 -3.43 -4.60 11.50
C PRO A 59 -4.22 -3.33 11.19
N LEU A 60 -3.59 -2.36 10.51
CA LEU A 60 -4.14 -1.06 10.18
C LEU A 60 -4.17 -0.90 8.65
N LYS A 61 -5.31 -0.43 8.15
CA LYS A 61 -5.46 0.01 6.76
C LYS A 61 -5.47 1.53 6.72
N SER A 62 -4.91 2.11 5.66
CA SER A 62 -5.06 3.55 5.44
C SER A 62 -6.54 3.87 5.20
N ILE A 63 -6.95 5.10 5.56
CA ILE A 63 -8.33 5.54 5.30
C ILE A 63 -8.58 5.60 3.79
N ASN A 64 -7.56 5.96 3.00
CA ASN A 64 -7.61 5.88 1.54
C ASN A 64 -7.97 4.48 1.04
N LEU A 65 -7.25 3.46 1.52
CA LEU A 65 -7.44 2.08 1.11
C LEU A 65 -8.84 1.61 1.47
N GLY A 66 -9.29 1.88 2.70
CA GLY A 66 -10.66 1.58 3.13
C GLY A 66 -11.73 2.30 2.31
N TYR A 67 -11.49 3.58 1.97
CA TYR A 67 -12.38 4.35 1.11
C TYR A 67 -12.49 3.75 -0.29
N ARG A 68 -11.36 3.37 -0.91
CA ARG A 68 -11.34 2.78 -2.24
C ARG A 68 -12.06 1.45 -2.23
N GLN A 69 -11.71 0.55 -1.30
CA GLN A 69 -12.38 -0.74 -1.10
C GLN A 69 -13.89 -0.59 -0.98
N LYS A 70 -14.36 0.36 -0.15
CA LYS A 70 -15.81 0.54 0.07
C LYS A 70 -16.52 1.12 -1.14
N LYS A 71 -15.88 2.03 -1.88
CA LYS A 71 -16.46 2.60 -3.11
C LYS A 71 -16.48 1.59 -4.26
N THR A 72 -15.45 0.76 -4.41
CA THR A 72 -15.46 -0.32 -5.41
C THR A 72 -16.49 -1.38 -5.05
N HIS A 73 -16.58 -1.76 -3.77
CA HIS A 73 -17.62 -2.68 -3.30
C HIS A 73 -19.02 -2.16 -3.63
N LEU A 74 -19.32 -0.90 -3.26
CA LEU A 74 -20.62 -0.27 -3.56
C LEU A 74 -20.92 -0.26 -5.06
N LEU A 75 -19.92 0.02 -5.89
CA LEU A 75 -20.08 0.05 -7.34
C LEU A 75 -20.42 -1.33 -7.89
N LEU A 76 -19.71 -2.36 -7.46
CA LEU A 76 -19.97 -3.74 -7.86
C LEU A 76 -21.32 -4.25 -7.35
N GLU A 77 -21.71 -3.88 -6.13
CA GLU A 77 -23.03 -4.19 -5.59
C GLU A 77 -24.15 -3.56 -6.41
N LEU A 78 -24.05 -2.26 -6.71
CA LEU A 78 -25.05 -1.56 -7.50
C LEU A 78 -25.14 -2.08 -8.95
N GLY A 79 -24.00 -2.39 -9.57
CA GLY A 79 -23.94 -2.94 -10.93
C GLY A 79 -24.54 -4.34 -11.04
N GLU A 80 -24.41 -5.16 -9.99
CA GLU A 80 -24.87 -6.56 -9.98
C GLU A 80 -26.17 -6.79 -9.19
N THR A 81 -26.88 -5.71 -8.83
CA THR A 81 -28.16 -5.77 -8.13
C THR A 81 -29.22 -6.42 -9.01
N ARG A 82 -30.03 -7.33 -8.46
CA ARG A 82 -31.14 -7.98 -9.19
C ARG A 82 -32.42 -7.15 -9.23
N ASP A 83 -32.52 -6.15 -8.34
CA ASP A 83 -33.66 -5.25 -8.23
C ASP A 83 -33.69 -4.24 -9.39
N GLU A 84 -34.71 -4.33 -10.23
CA GLU A 84 -34.91 -3.47 -11.39
C GLU A 84 -35.17 -2.00 -11.00
N ALA A 85 -35.70 -1.73 -9.80
CA ALA A 85 -35.89 -0.35 -9.33
C ALA A 85 -34.55 0.34 -9.05
N VAL A 86 -33.56 -0.42 -8.57
CA VAL A 86 -32.19 0.04 -8.30
C VAL A 86 -31.41 0.19 -9.60
N LYS A 87 -31.51 -0.78 -10.53
CA LYS A 87 -30.91 -0.66 -11.86
C LYS A 87 -31.45 0.56 -12.63
N GLY A 88 -32.77 0.71 -12.65
CA GLY A 88 -33.44 1.83 -13.31
C GLY A 88 -33.16 3.19 -12.68
N ALA A 89 -32.71 3.24 -11.42
CA ALA A 89 -32.28 4.48 -10.78
C ALA A 89 -30.92 4.98 -11.27
N ALA A 90 -30.14 4.14 -11.97
CA ALA A 90 -28.82 4.46 -12.55
C ALA A 90 -27.94 5.25 -11.56
N VAL A 91 -27.84 4.76 -10.33
CA VAL A 91 -27.14 5.46 -9.24
C VAL A 91 -25.64 5.55 -9.56
N MET A 92 -25.19 6.77 -9.87
CA MET A 92 -23.77 7.02 -10.11
C MET A 92 -23.00 7.12 -8.80
N VAL A 93 -22.01 6.24 -8.61
CA VAL A 93 -21.11 6.30 -7.45
C VAL A 93 -20.20 7.53 -7.59
N ARG A 94 -20.58 8.60 -6.92
CA ARG A 94 -19.80 9.84 -6.88
C ARG A 94 -18.47 9.61 -6.18
N THR A 95 -17.41 9.97 -6.90
CA THR A 95 -16.01 9.91 -6.48
C THR A 95 -15.34 11.25 -6.77
N GLY A 96 -14.22 11.53 -6.09
CA GLY A 96 -13.54 12.81 -6.22
C GLY A 96 -12.78 12.95 -7.54
N ARG A 97 -12.27 14.16 -7.83
CA ARG A 97 -11.59 14.46 -9.11
C ARG A 97 -10.36 13.60 -9.41
N LYS A 98 -9.60 13.20 -8.38
CA LYS A 98 -8.31 12.48 -8.53
C LYS A 98 -8.43 10.97 -8.72
N TRP A 99 -9.58 10.37 -8.40
CA TRP A 99 -9.74 8.92 -8.44
C TRP A 99 -11.19 8.59 -8.75
N ARG A 100 -11.41 7.87 -9.86
CA ARG A 100 -12.74 7.48 -10.35
C ARG A 100 -12.92 5.98 -10.16
N ALA A 101 -13.91 5.60 -9.35
CA ALA A 101 -14.15 4.20 -9.02
C ALA A 101 -14.49 3.34 -10.25
N GLN A 102 -15.30 3.85 -11.19
CA GLN A 102 -15.67 3.13 -12.42
C GLN A 102 -14.43 2.76 -13.23
N TYR A 103 -13.64 3.76 -13.61
CA TYR A 103 -12.40 3.56 -14.36
C TYR A 103 -11.45 2.55 -13.70
N GLU A 104 -11.31 2.62 -12.38
CA GLU A 104 -10.40 1.76 -11.62
C GLU A 104 -10.90 0.33 -11.51
N VAL A 105 -12.22 0.14 -11.41
CA VAL A 105 -12.84 -1.19 -11.50
C VAL A 105 -12.65 -1.77 -12.89
N ASP A 106 -12.87 -0.99 -13.95
CA ASP A 106 -12.67 -1.44 -15.33
C ASP A 106 -11.21 -1.85 -15.57
N GLN A 107 -10.25 -1.03 -15.12
CA GLN A 107 -8.82 -1.33 -15.16
C GLN A 107 -8.47 -2.60 -14.36
N ALA A 108 -9.04 -2.77 -13.17
CA ALA A 108 -8.82 -3.96 -12.36
C ALA A 108 -9.36 -5.22 -13.04
N VAL A 109 -10.55 -5.16 -13.64
CA VAL A 109 -11.11 -6.27 -14.43
C VAL A 109 -10.22 -6.58 -15.62
N SER A 110 -9.75 -5.58 -16.37
CA SER A 110 -8.81 -5.79 -17.49
C SER A 110 -7.51 -6.44 -17.04
N ARG A 111 -6.97 -6.08 -15.86
CA ARG A 111 -5.78 -6.73 -15.30
C ARG A 111 -6.03 -8.17 -14.90
N LEU A 112 -7.18 -8.47 -14.30
CA LEU A 112 -7.56 -9.83 -13.93
C LEU A 112 -7.73 -10.71 -15.18
N GLN A 113 -8.34 -10.18 -16.24
CA GLN A 113 -8.45 -10.86 -17.53
C GLN A 113 -7.08 -11.07 -18.18
N HIS A 114 -6.20 -10.06 -18.11
CA HIS A 114 -4.84 -10.18 -18.62
C HIS A 114 -4.04 -11.25 -17.84
N LYS A 115 -4.15 -11.28 -16.52
CA LYS A 115 -3.56 -12.33 -15.67
C LYS A 115 -4.08 -13.72 -16.01
N GLU A 116 -5.36 -13.83 -16.38
CA GLU A 116 -5.93 -15.09 -16.87
C GLU A 116 -5.30 -15.53 -18.20
N ILE A 117 -5.08 -14.62 -19.15
CA ILE A 117 -4.43 -14.93 -20.43
C ILE A 117 -2.98 -15.38 -20.24
N LEU A 118 -2.23 -14.67 -19.39
CA LEU A 118 -0.85 -15.04 -19.05
C LEU A 118 -0.80 -16.39 -18.32
N GLY A 119 -1.89 -16.78 -17.66
CA GLY A 119 -1.94 -17.96 -16.82
C GLY A 119 -0.94 -17.85 -15.66
N ARG A 120 -0.40 -18.99 -15.24
CA ARG A 120 0.70 -18.97 -14.27
C ARG A 120 2.00 -18.64 -14.98
N VAL A 121 2.54 -17.47 -14.66
CA VAL A 121 3.91 -17.12 -14.98
C VAL A 121 4.85 -17.81 -13.98
N GLN A 122 6.09 -18.06 -14.40
CA GLN A 122 7.14 -18.56 -13.52
C GLN A 122 7.41 -17.52 -12.42
N ASP A 123 7.16 -17.89 -11.16
CA ASP A 123 7.64 -17.12 -10.01
C ASP A 123 9.04 -17.62 -9.63
N SER A 124 10.03 -16.75 -9.79
CA SER A 124 11.43 -17.03 -9.43
C SER A 124 12.01 -18.25 -10.17
N ARG A 125 12.70 -19.15 -9.45
CA ARG A 125 13.27 -20.40 -10.00
C ARG A 125 12.35 -21.60 -9.81
N ALA A 126 11.20 -21.41 -9.18
CA ALA A 126 10.20 -22.46 -9.09
C ALA A 126 9.60 -22.63 -10.49
N GLY A 127 9.70 -23.83 -11.05
CA GLY A 127 9.25 -24.10 -12.41
C GLY A 127 7.76 -23.77 -12.64
N LEU A 128 7.32 -23.88 -13.90
CA LEU A 128 5.93 -23.66 -14.29
C LEU A 128 4.98 -24.52 -13.44
N GLY A 129 4.00 -23.88 -12.79
CA GLY A 129 2.93 -24.56 -12.05
C GLY A 129 3.08 -24.62 -10.52
N TRP A 130 4.20 -24.16 -9.94
CA TRP A 130 4.39 -24.16 -8.49
C TRP A 130 3.57 -23.08 -7.76
N GLY A 131 2.92 -23.43 -6.63
CA GLY A 131 2.16 -22.50 -5.74
C GLY A 131 0.65 -22.76 -5.66
N GLN A 132 -0.13 -21.84 -5.06
CA GLN A 132 -1.59 -21.98 -4.93
C GLN A 132 -2.33 -21.80 -6.27
N PRO A 133 -3.40 -22.59 -6.54
CA PRO A 133 -4.17 -22.49 -7.77
C PRO A 133 -4.72 -21.08 -7.98
N VAL A 134 -4.46 -20.52 -9.16
CA VAL A 134 -4.95 -19.19 -9.53
C VAL A 134 -6.43 -19.28 -9.88
N GLN A 135 -7.22 -18.42 -9.27
CA GLN A 135 -8.64 -18.32 -9.57
C GLN A 135 -8.83 -17.47 -10.83
N PHE A 136 -9.34 -18.10 -11.89
CA PHE A 136 -9.59 -17.42 -13.15
C PHE A 136 -10.85 -16.55 -13.10
N TRP A 137 -10.79 -15.39 -13.76
CA TRP A 137 -11.90 -14.43 -13.82
C TRP A 137 -13.14 -15.06 -14.46
N SER A 138 -12.95 -15.79 -15.58
CA SER A 138 -14.01 -16.48 -16.29
C SER A 138 -14.77 -17.50 -15.42
N LYS A 139 -14.05 -18.27 -14.60
CA LYS A 139 -14.58 -19.36 -13.76
C LYS A 139 -15.06 -18.92 -12.38
N ALA A 140 -14.79 -17.68 -11.97
CA ALA A 140 -15.15 -17.19 -10.67
C ALA A 140 -16.66 -16.91 -10.53
N THR A 141 -17.20 -17.20 -9.35
CA THR A 141 -18.56 -16.81 -8.96
C THR A 141 -18.66 -15.30 -8.76
N ARG A 142 -19.88 -14.79 -8.63
CA ARG A 142 -20.13 -13.36 -8.43
C ARG A 142 -19.37 -12.79 -7.22
N ASP A 143 -19.47 -13.46 -6.07
CA ASP A 143 -18.84 -12.97 -4.85
C ASP A 143 -17.31 -13.09 -4.90
N GLN A 144 -16.80 -14.11 -5.62
CA GLN A 144 -15.37 -14.25 -5.90
C GLN A 144 -14.87 -13.13 -6.82
N ARG A 145 -15.61 -12.78 -7.87
CA ARG A 145 -15.26 -11.65 -8.76
C ARG A 145 -15.19 -10.34 -8.00
N LYS A 146 -16.12 -10.10 -7.08
CA LYS A 146 -16.07 -8.93 -6.19
C LYS A 146 -14.80 -8.92 -5.34
N ALA A 147 -14.48 -10.04 -4.69
CA ALA A 147 -13.29 -10.17 -3.86
C ALA A 147 -12.01 -9.91 -4.68
N MET A 148 -11.91 -10.51 -5.87
CA MET A 148 -10.77 -10.32 -6.77
C MET A 148 -10.59 -8.87 -7.21
N VAL A 149 -11.65 -8.18 -7.62
CA VAL A 149 -11.57 -6.77 -8.03
C VAL A 149 -11.18 -5.87 -6.85
N VAL A 150 -11.77 -6.09 -5.68
CA VAL A 150 -11.45 -5.31 -4.48
C VAL A 150 -10.00 -5.54 -4.07
N GLU A 151 -9.50 -6.77 -4.14
CA GLU A 151 -8.11 -7.08 -3.84
C GLU A 151 -7.16 -6.47 -4.87
N GLU A 152 -7.47 -6.57 -6.17
CA GLU A 152 -6.65 -5.98 -7.24
C GLU A 152 -6.52 -4.46 -7.07
N VAL A 153 -7.63 -3.75 -6.83
CA VAL A 153 -7.62 -2.31 -6.57
C VAL A 153 -6.83 -1.98 -5.30
N SER A 154 -6.87 -2.87 -4.31
CA SER A 154 -6.08 -2.73 -3.08
C SER A 154 -4.58 -2.94 -3.31
N GLN A 155 -4.22 -3.89 -4.17
CA GLN A 155 -2.85 -4.23 -4.49
C GLN A 155 -2.13 -3.06 -5.16
N VAL A 156 -2.80 -2.34 -6.06
CA VAL A 156 -2.25 -1.11 -6.68
C VAL A 156 -1.79 -0.09 -5.65
N GLU A 157 -2.57 0.10 -4.59
CA GLU A 157 -2.21 1.05 -3.55
C GLU A 157 -1.08 0.52 -2.67
N LYS A 158 -1.09 -0.79 -2.35
CA LYS A 158 0.02 -1.46 -1.65
C LYS A 158 1.33 -1.32 -2.43
N ASP A 159 1.30 -1.57 -3.73
CA ASP A 159 2.47 -1.47 -4.62
C ASP A 159 2.98 -0.03 -4.67
N HIS A 160 2.09 0.96 -4.71
CA HIS A 160 2.47 2.36 -4.64
C HIS A 160 3.24 2.70 -3.34
N TYR A 161 2.88 2.12 -2.19
CA TYR A 161 3.66 2.28 -0.96
C TYR A 161 5.05 1.65 -1.06
N LEU A 162 5.15 0.45 -1.63
CA LEU A 162 6.42 -0.26 -1.81
C LEU A 162 7.37 0.50 -2.74
N VAL A 163 6.89 0.87 -3.94
CA VAL A 163 7.64 1.62 -4.94
C VAL A 163 8.16 2.93 -4.36
N LYS A 164 7.33 3.66 -3.62
CA LYS A 164 7.74 4.91 -2.98
C LYS A 164 8.88 4.71 -1.98
N SER A 165 8.81 3.68 -1.12
CA SER A 165 9.91 3.40 -0.19
C SER A 165 11.19 2.95 -0.87
N GLN A 166 11.10 2.03 -1.83
CA GLN A 166 12.28 1.45 -2.48
C GLN A 166 13.00 2.50 -3.35
N LEU A 167 12.26 3.24 -4.18
CA LEU A 167 12.86 4.29 -5.01
C LEU A 167 13.46 5.40 -4.16
N SER A 168 12.78 5.84 -3.09
CA SER A 168 13.34 6.88 -2.23
C SER A 168 14.58 6.42 -1.47
N PHE A 169 14.66 5.14 -1.08
CA PHE A 169 15.87 4.57 -0.51
C PHE A 169 17.01 4.53 -1.54
N LEU A 170 16.78 3.93 -2.71
CA LEU A 170 17.79 3.78 -3.77
C LEU A 170 18.34 5.12 -4.26
N ILE A 171 17.47 6.11 -4.45
CA ILE A 171 17.91 7.46 -4.84
C ILE A 171 18.76 8.08 -3.72
N ARG A 172 18.35 7.95 -2.46
CA ARG A 172 19.12 8.54 -1.35
C ARG A 172 20.43 7.80 -1.08
N GLU A 173 20.49 6.49 -1.33
CA GLU A 173 21.71 5.70 -1.23
C GLU A 173 22.71 6.10 -2.34
N THR A 174 22.26 6.19 -3.59
CA THR A 174 23.13 6.53 -4.74
C THR A 174 23.73 7.92 -4.64
N TYR A 175 23.00 8.88 -4.09
CA TYR A 175 23.47 10.26 -3.88
C TYR A 175 24.04 10.51 -2.47
N ASP A 176 24.24 9.47 -1.65
CA ASP A 176 24.70 9.57 -0.25
C ASP A 176 23.95 10.65 0.55
N THR A 177 22.62 10.68 0.42
CA THR A 177 21.71 11.56 1.17
C THR A 177 20.86 10.77 2.17
N LEU A 178 21.36 9.62 2.61
CA LEU A 178 20.76 8.88 3.72
C LEU A 178 21.19 9.48 5.07
N PRO A 179 20.39 9.35 6.14
CA PRO A 179 20.78 9.80 7.47
C PRO A 179 21.93 8.93 8.00
N CYS A 180 23.17 9.35 7.76
CA CYS A 180 24.37 8.80 8.38
C CYS A 180 25.02 9.87 9.28
N PRO A 181 25.86 9.51 10.26
CA PRO A 181 26.47 10.48 11.16
C PRO A 181 27.17 11.64 10.44
N ARG A 182 27.90 11.36 9.34
CA ARG A 182 28.51 12.38 8.48
C ARG A 182 27.48 13.37 7.91
N ASN A 183 26.39 12.87 7.32
CA ASN A 183 25.37 13.70 6.71
C ASN A 183 24.55 14.47 7.75
N LEU A 184 24.25 13.85 8.89
CA LEU A 184 23.55 14.51 9.99
C LEU A 184 24.41 15.63 10.59
N ALA A 185 25.72 15.42 10.73
CA ALA A 185 26.66 16.46 11.13
C ALA A 185 26.66 17.62 10.13
N GLN A 186 26.67 17.32 8.84
CA GLN A 186 26.65 18.34 7.79
C GLN A 186 25.31 19.11 7.72
N TRP A 187 24.17 18.44 7.91
CA TRP A 187 22.86 19.08 7.79
C TRP A 187 22.39 19.80 9.06
N PHE A 188 22.75 19.28 10.23
CA PHE A 188 22.20 19.71 11.52
C PHE A 188 23.25 20.03 12.57
N GLY A 189 24.55 19.91 12.27
CA GLY A 189 25.63 20.20 13.21
C GLY A 189 25.79 19.18 14.33
N SER A 190 25.26 17.95 14.18
CA SER A 190 25.42 16.87 15.16
C SER A 190 26.84 16.28 15.17
N GLU A 191 27.17 15.45 16.17
CA GLU A 191 28.43 14.70 16.16
C GLU A 191 28.48 13.71 14.98
N GLY A 192 29.51 13.79 14.15
CA GLY A 192 29.70 12.94 12.96
C GLY A 192 30.23 11.54 13.27
N LYS A 193 30.11 11.07 14.52
CA LYS A 193 30.75 9.85 14.99
C LYS A 193 29.89 8.61 14.78
N CYS A 194 30.53 7.48 14.49
CA CYS A 194 29.86 6.18 14.49
C CYS A 194 29.40 5.81 15.90
N PHE A 195 28.13 5.43 16.07
CA PHE A 195 27.60 4.98 17.37
C PHE A 195 28.23 3.70 17.93
N LEU A 196 28.84 2.88 17.08
CA LEU A 196 29.47 1.62 17.49
C LEU A 196 30.96 1.83 17.77
N CYS A 197 31.72 2.24 16.75
CA CYS A 197 33.19 2.30 16.85
C CYS A 197 33.74 3.70 17.15
N SER A 198 32.88 4.70 17.35
CA SER A 198 33.27 6.10 17.62
C SER A 198 34.15 6.75 16.55
N LYS A 199 34.26 6.16 15.35
CA LYS A 199 35.00 6.74 14.22
C LYS A 199 34.36 8.05 13.79
N ASP A 200 35.17 9.11 13.67
CA ASP A 200 34.75 10.41 13.17
C ASP A 200 34.37 10.36 11.68
N ASN A 201 33.46 11.25 11.28
CA ASN A 201 32.94 11.38 9.92
C ASN A 201 32.47 10.04 9.32
N ALA A 202 31.68 9.28 10.08
CA ALA A 202 31.11 8.02 9.65
C ALA A 202 30.08 8.22 8.52
N GLY A 203 30.50 7.95 7.28
CA GLY A 203 29.64 7.94 6.09
C GLY A 203 28.81 6.66 5.95
N LEU A 204 27.96 6.62 4.92
CA LEU A 204 27.04 5.51 4.69
C LEU A 204 27.76 4.17 4.51
N GLN A 205 28.83 4.12 3.71
CA GLN A 205 29.63 2.92 3.50
C GLN A 205 30.20 2.36 4.81
N HIS A 206 30.60 3.23 5.74
CA HIS A 206 31.09 2.80 7.05
C HIS A 206 29.98 2.19 7.90
N ILE A 207 28.77 2.77 7.88
CA ILE A 207 27.63 2.24 8.64
C ILE A 207 27.13 0.90 8.08
N LEU A 208 27.09 0.75 6.75
CA LEU A 208 26.54 -0.44 6.10
C LEU A 208 27.50 -1.63 6.10
N SER A 209 28.79 -1.41 5.84
CA SER A 209 29.74 -2.52 5.63
C SER A 209 31.16 -2.25 6.12
N GLY A 210 31.48 -1.04 6.57
CA GLY A 210 32.86 -0.64 6.92
C GLY A 210 33.15 -0.44 8.41
N CYS A 211 32.20 -0.74 9.31
CA CYS A 211 32.40 -0.57 10.75
C CYS A 211 33.07 -1.82 11.34
N ASN A 212 34.28 -1.64 11.88
CA ASN A 212 35.08 -2.75 12.40
C ASN A 212 34.35 -3.53 13.50
N ILE A 213 33.69 -2.85 14.44
CA ILE A 213 32.92 -3.50 15.51
C ILE A 213 31.71 -4.26 14.95
N SER A 214 31.02 -3.70 13.95
CA SER A 214 29.89 -4.37 13.30
C SER A 214 30.34 -5.65 12.56
N LEU A 215 31.53 -5.61 11.94
CA LEU A 215 32.11 -6.75 11.24
C LEU A 215 32.57 -7.84 12.21
N THR A 216 33.30 -7.48 13.28
CA THR A 216 33.81 -8.44 14.27
C THR A 216 32.70 -9.08 15.10
N GLN A 217 31.62 -8.33 15.40
CA GLN A 217 30.44 -8.86 16.08
C GLN A 217 29.51 -9.66 15.16
N GLY A 218 29.83 -9.76 13.85
CA GLY A 218 29.02 -10.49 12.89
C GLY A 218 27.65 -9.85 12.64
N CYS A 219 27.46 -8.56 12.94
CA CYS A 219 26.19 -7.87 12.70
C CYS A 219 25.84 -7.84 11.21
N PHE A 220 26.84 -7.67 10.34
CA PHE A 220 26.67 -7.78 8.89
C PHE A 220 26.24 -9.19 8.47
N GLN A 221 26.92 -10.22 9.00
CA GLN A 221 26.56 -11.63 8.76
C GLN A 221 25.14 -11.91 9.21
N TRP A 222 24.72 -11.38 10.36
CA TRP A 222 23.36 -11.52 10.87
C TRP A 222 22.33 -10.84 9.97
N GLN A 223 22.54 -9.58 9.60
CA GLN A 223 21.66 -8.84 8.69
C GLN A 223 21.54 -9.53 7.32
N HIS A 224 22.68 -9.95 6.76
CA HIS A 224 22.75 -10.73 5.54
C HIS A 224 21.95 -12.04 5.65
N ASN A 225 22.15 -12.80 6.73
CA ASN A 225 21.43 -14.05 6.96
C ASN A 225 19.92 -13.83 7.17
N GLN A 226 19.49 -12.71 7.77
CA GLN A 226 18.07 -12.35 7.85
C GLN A 226 17.47 -12.06 6.47
N VAL A 227 18.20 -11.35 5.61
CA VAL A 227 17.77 -11.10 4.23
C VAL A 227 17.70 -12.41 3.45
N LEU A 228 18.71 -13.27 3.55
CA LEU A 228 18.70 -14.59 2.92
C LEU A 228 17.56 -15.46 3.44
N ARG A 229 17.28 -15.45 4.74
CA ARG A 229 16.16 -16.20 5.33
C ARG A 229 14.83 -15.70 4.78
N LYS A 230 14.67 -14.39 4.59
CA LYS A 230 13.47 -13.83 3.96
C LYS A 230 13.38 -14.17 2.48
N LEU A 231 14.48 -14.14 1.74
CA LEU A 231 14.51 -14.58 0.35
C LEU A 231 14.19 -16.08 0.23
N ALA A 232 14.66 -16.90 1.17
CA ALA A 232 14.34 -18.32 1.24
C ALA A 232 12.87 -18.62 1.59
N GLU A 233 12.12 -17.69 2.18
CA GLU A 233 10.66 -17.81 2.34
C GLU A 233 9.91 -17.62 0.99
N TYR A 234 10.58 -17.03 -0.02
CA TYR A 234 10.02 -16.75 -1.34
C TYR A 234 10.63 -17.62 -2.47
N LEU A 235 11.61 -18.47 -2.14
CA LEU A 235 12.23 -19.45 -3.03
C LEU A 235 11.72 -20.86 -2.71
#